data_AF-A0A179IVT3-F1
#
_entry.id   AF-A0A179IVT3-F1
#
_cell.length_a   1.000
_cell.length_b   1.000
_cell.length_c   1.000
_cell.angle_alpha   90.00
_cell.angle_beta   90.00
_cell.angle_gamma   90.00
#
_symmetry.space_group_name_H-M   'P 1'
#
loop_
_entity.id
_entity.type
_entity.pdbx_description
1 polymer ?
#
loop_
_entity_poly.entity_id
_entity_poly.type
_entity_poly.pdbx_seq_one_letter_code
_entity_poly.pdbx_strand_id
1 'polypeptide(L)'
;MESFNKIDYKIIDVPTRAVVLFPGRAQVFRDIKDIRLKPGINEVTISGLSPTLDEDSVKVEGAGSAVITDISVEALPNQENFEDTYPDEDSSDEEESEKEDSDSEETRRRPTSVAKRQAIMDVRSEATDKMEQDKGARLSELLAAYRSERAALCQERLDAVKSQRNVRKSLDTAQAHLRCVQKAISKESRERRNTKRRQREREQRRREDRREERKRIRRERIRFWPKYCYSVKVTLDVNTMTPMSSRRPSVVSESDPVHVIGVSTGTTKAGEIDDEAFPDCISCSLCLSYVTSAAKWTPSYDLQLSTTSATATLCFDAKVSNQTSETWSNCRVSLSTSDAAVAGVDSDLPELTTWRIRLVGKSSYAYQDREELITRSRTEVHEYRSHALAQKKRSVERKPRAEMFGLVPRHEPALVEFDREVDFGGQEAATEDDEADPEPSPVVDN
;
A
#
# COMPACT_ATOMS: atom_id res chain seq x y z
N MET A 1 -15.62 30.10 -38.93
CA MET A 1 -14.82 29.55 -37.82
C MET A 1 -15.79 28.83 -36.92
N GLU A 2 -15.87 27.50 -37.02
CA GLU A 2 -16.73 26.70 -36.14
C GLU A 2 -16.15 26.78 -34.73
N SER A 3 -16.90 27.41 -33.82
CA SER A 3 -16.51 27.51 -32.42
C SER A 3 -16.89 26.22 -31.71
N PHE A 4 -15.93 25.31 -31.54
CA PHE A 4 -16.12 24.11 -30.73
C PHE A 4 -16.12 24.47 -29.24
N ASN A 5 -17.16 24.08 -28.52
CA ASN A 5 -17.16 24.17 -27.06
C ASN A 5 -16.57 22.89 -26.46
N LYS A 6 -15.41 23.00 -25.81
CA LYS A 6 -14.68 21.86 -25.26
C LYS A 6 -15.06 21.61 -23.80
N ILE A 7 -15.34 20.35 -23.48
CA ILE A 7 -15.70 19.90 -22.13
C ILE A 7 -14.87 18.65 -21.82
N ASP A 8 -14.01 18.73 -20.81
CA ASP A 8 -13.11 17.64 -20.45
C ASP A 8 -13.55 16.99 -19.13
N TYR A 9 -13.61 15.66 -19.14
CA TYR A 9 -13.86 14.83 -17.96
C TYR A 9 -12.68 13.88 -17.74
N LYS A 10 -12.30 13.73 -16.46
CA LYS A 10 -11.38 12.67 -16.04
C LYS A 10 -12.15 11.47 -15.58
N ILE A 11 -11.67 10.28 -15.94
CA ILE A 11 -12.37 9.04 -15.61
C ILE A 11 -12.48 8.78 -14.10
N ILE A 12 -11.54 9.32 -13.32
CA ILE A 12 -11.51 9.21 -11.85
C ILE A 12 -12.73 9.89 -11.23
N ASP A 13 -13.20 10.96 -11.85
CA ASP A 13 -14.35 11.76 -11.37
C ASP A 13 -15.68 11.22 -11.88
N VAL A 14 -15.66 10.29 -12.85
CA VAL A 14 -16.87 9.70 -13.45
C VAL A 14 -17.30 8.46 -12.67
N PRO A 15 -18.52 8.43 -12.11
CA PRO A 15 -18.99 7.28 -11.35
C PRO A 15 -19.20 6.06 -12.26
N THR A 16 -18.88 4.89 -11.72
CA THR A 16 -19.12 3.61 -12.40
C THR A 16 -20.51 3.09 -12.04
N ARG A 17 -21.41 2.92 -13.01
CA ARG A 17 -22.77 2.42 -12.79
C ARG A 17 -22.77 0.91 -12.53
N ALA A 18 -22.17 0.16 -13.44
CA ALA A 18 -22.18 -1.29 -13.39
C ALA A 18 -20.96 -1.91 -14.07
N VAL A 19 -20.58 -3.10 -13.60
CA VAL A 19 -19.54 -3.92 -14.21
C VAL A 19 -20.08 -5.34 -14.40
N VAL A 20 -19.99 -5.84 -15.62
CA VAL A 20 -20.30 -7.23 -15.96
C VAL A 20 -18.97 -7.97 -16.13
N LEU A 21 -18.67 -8.89 -15.21
CA LEU A 21 -17.47 -9.71 -15.28
C LEU A 21 -17.79 -10.99 -16.04
N PHE A 22 -16.91 -11.31 -17.00
CA PHE A 22 -16.87 -12.57 -17.72
C PHE A 22 -15.61 -13.36 -17.31
N PRO A 23 -15.47 -14.64 -17.70
CA PRO A 23 -14.30 -15.44 -17.35
C PRO A 23 -12.96 -14.90 -17.89
N GLY A 24 -12.98 -14.08 -18.95
CA GLY A 24 -11.76 -13.55 -19.59
C GLY A 24 -11.72 -12.03 -19.78
N ARG A 25 -12.80 -11.30 -19.51
CA ARG A 25 -12.94 -9.86 -19.76
C ARG A 25 -14.01 -9.26 -18.86
N ALA A 26 -14.10 -7.95 -18.84
CA ALA A 26 -15.16 -7.23 -18.16
C ALA A 26 -15.75 -6.16 -19.07
N GLN A 27 -17.06 -5.96 -19.00
CA GLN A 27 -17.73 -4.81 -19.60
C GLN A 27 -18.03 -3.80 -18.49
N VAL A 28 -17.64 -2.55 -18.70
CA VAL A 28 -17.82 -1.47 -17.74
C VAL A 28 -18.82 -0.47 -18.30
N PHE A 29 -19.75 -0.03 -17.45
CA PHE A 29 -20.75 0.99 -17.76
C PHE A 29 -20.54 2.19 -16.84
N ARG A 30 -20.37 3.37 -17.45
CA ARG A 30 -20.12 4.65 -16.78
C ARG A 30 -21.20 5.63 -17.19
N ASP A 31 -21.75 6.34 -16.22
CA ASP A 31 -22.79 7.35 -16.47
C ASP A 31 -22.21 8.73 -16.14
N ILE A 32 -22.25 9.63 -17.12
CA ILE A 32 -21.91 11.04 -16.97
C ILE A 32 -23.22 11.81 -17.02
N LYS A 33 -23.58 12.44 -15.90
CA LYS A 33 -24.83 13.20 -15.77
C LYS A 33 -24.56 14.69 -15.88
N ASP A 34 -25.59 15.45 -16.25
CA ASP A 34 -25.62 16.91 -16.19
C ASP A 34 -24.51 17.63 -16.96
N ILE A 35 -24.16 17.12 -18.15
CA ILE A 35 -23.23 17.78 -19.05
C ILE A 35 -23.88 19.05 -19.59
N ARG A 36 -23.31 20.21 -19.25
CA ARG A 36 -23.78 21.52 -19.72
C ARG A 36 -23.26 21.81 -21.12
N LEU A 37 -24.13 21.64 -22.12
CA LEU A 37 -23.82 21.89 -23.52
C LEU A 37 -24.26 23.30 -23.92
N LYS A 38 -23.48 23.96 -24.78
CA LYS A 38 -23.87 25.22 -25.43
C LYS A 38 -24.52 24.91 -26.78
N PRO A 39 -25.32 25.82 -27.37
CA PRO A 39 -25.86 25.63 -28.71
C PRO A 39 -24.73 25.47 -29.75
N GLY A 40 -24.92 24.56 -30.70
CA GLY A 40 -23.93 24.20 -31.71
C GLY A 40 -23.09 22.99 -31.32
N ILE A 41 -21.87 22.92 -31.86
CA ILE A 41 -20.99 21.74 -31.73
C ILE A 41 -20.22 21.81 -30.41
N ASN A 42 -20.38 20.77 -29.60
CA ASN A 42 -19.65 20.55 -28.36
C ASN A 42 -18.76 19.32 -28.50
N GLU A 43 -17.53 19.40 -28.00
CA GLU A 43 -16.57 18.30 -27.97
C GLU A 43 -16.41 17.89 -26.51
N VAL A 44 -16.82 16.66 -26.19
CA VAL A 44 -16.70 16.07 -24.85
C VAL A 44 -15.55 15.06 -24.85
N THR A 45 -14.49 15.35 -24.11
CA THR A 45 -13.33 14.46 -23.98
C THR A 45 -13.36 13.73 -22.65
N ILE A 46 -13.33 12.40 -22.68
CA ILE A 46 -13.24 11.55 -21.49
C ILE A 46 -11.84 10.93 -21.47
N SER A 47 -10.99 11.39 -20.55
CA SER A 47 -9.59 11.02 -20.44
C SER A 47 -9.31 10.06 -19.27
N GLY A 48 -8.27 9.23 -19.40
CA GLY A 48 -7.77 8.37 -18.32
C GLY A 48 -8.25 6.92 -18.35
N LEU A 49 -8.88 6.47 -19.44
CA LEU A 49 -9.32 5.08 -19.58
C LEU A 49 -8.13 4.12 -19.60
N SER A 50 -8.34 2.91 -19.06
CA SER A 50 -7.25 1.94 -18.88
C SER A 50 -6.60 1.54 -20.21
N PRO A 51 -5.26 1.37 -20.27
CA PRO A 51 -4.57 0.87 -21.46
C PRO A 51 -4.94 -0.57 -21.87
N THR A 52 -5.76 -1.24 -21.06
CA THR A 52 -6.26 -2.61 -21.29
C THR A 52 -7.65 -2.65 -21.92
N LEU A 53 -8.20 -1.48 -22.23
CA LEU A 53 -9.45 -1.26 -22.97
C LEU A 53 -9.31 -1.77 -24.41
N ASP A 54 -10.41 -2.28 -24.93
CA ASP A 54 -10.55 -2.70 -26.33
C ASP A 54 -11.17 -1.56 -27.15
N GLU A 55 -10.41 -1.02 -28.10
CA GLU A 55 -10.77 0.19 -28.87
C GLU A 55 -12.10 0.04 -29.62
N ASP A 56 -12.31 -1.13 -30.24
CA ASP A 56 -13.50 -1.45 -31.03
C ASP A 56 -14.76 -1.70 -30.17
N SER A 57 -14.59 -1.77 -28.85
CA SER A 57 -15.68 -2.07 -27.92
C SER A 57 -16.37 -0.84 -27.33
N VAL A 58 -15.83 0.35 -27.59
CA VAL A 58 -16.34 1.61 -27.04
C VAL A 58 -17.69 1.95 -27.66
N LYS A 59 -18.70 2.15 -26.82
CA LYS A 59 -20.03 2.58 -27.20
C LYS A 59 -20.47 3.72 -26.31
N VAL A 60 -21.08 4.74 -26.91
CA VAL A 60 -21.62 5.90 -26.19
C VAL A 60 -23.10 6.03 -26.50
N GLU A 61 -23.91 6.01 -25.46
CA GLU A 61 -25.36 6.25 -25.55
C GLU A 61 -25.65 7.64 -24.96
N GLY A 62 -26.40 8.47 -25.68
CA GLY A 62 -26.80 9.80 -25.22
C GLY A 62 -28.27 9.83 -24.82
N ALA A 63 -28.56 10.44 -23.68
CA ALA A 63 -29.91 10.78 -23.24
C ALA A 63 -30.01 12.30 -23.04
N GLY A 64 -30.79 12.94 -23.91
CA GLY A 64 -30.96 14.39 -23.96
C GLY A 64 -31.38 14.85 -25.35
N SER A 65 -31.39 16.17 -25.59
CA SER A 65 -31.72 16.76 -26.91
C SER A 65 -30.49 16.95 -27.83
N ALA A 66 -29.32 16.44 -27.44
CA ALA A 66 -28.10 16.50 -28.23
C ALA A 66 -27.93 15.24 -29.09
N VAL A 67 -27.43 15.40 -30.31
CA VAL A 67 -27.16 14.28 -31.23
C VAL A 67 -25.66 14.00 -31.27
N ILE A 68 -25.27 12.74 -31.15
CA ILE A 68 -23.86 12.32 -31.28
C ILE A 68 -23.49 12.29 -32.76
N THR A 69 -22.53 13.10 -33.18
CA THR A 69 -22.07 13.18 -34.57
C THR A 69 -20.89 12.27 -34.85
N ASP A 70 -19.91 12.21 -33.95
CA ASP A 70 -18.70 11.40 -34.11
C ASP A 70 -18.16 10.94 -32.75
N ILE A 71 -17.53 9.76 -32.74
CA ILE A 71 -16.85 9.16 -31.59
C ILE A 71 -15.45 8.74 -32.05
N SER A 72 -14.42 9.33 -31.45
CA SER A 72 -13.02 8.95 -31.69
C SER A 72 -12.35 8.49 -30.40
N VAL A 73 -11.49 7.47 -30.54
CA VAL A 73 -10.73 6.88 -29.43
C VAL A 73 -9.24 7.03 -29.75
N GLU A 74 -8.50 7.66 -28.85
CA GLU A 74 -7.07 7.93 -29.02
C GLU A 74 -6.28 7.40 -27.82
N ALA A 75 -5.16 6.73 -28.08
CA ALA A 75 -4.20 6.35 -27.05
C ALA A 75 -3.19 7.50 -26.83
N LEU A 76 -3.21 8.11 -25.65
CA LEU A 76 -2.32 9.22 -25.31
C LEU A 76 -1.37 8.83 -24.16
N PRO A 77 -0.12 9.34 -24.15
CA PRO A 77 0.76 9.20 -22.99
C PRO A 77 0.07 9.68 -21.71
N ASN A 78 0.32 9.01 -20.59
CA ASN A 78 -0.28 9.42 -19.33
C ASN A 78 0.29 10.80 -18.94
N GLN A 79 -0.58 11.81 -18.93
CA GLN A 79 -0.22 13.18 -18.57
C GLN A 79 -0.14 13.37 -17.06
N GLU A 80 -0.66 12.43 -16.27
CA GLU A 80 -0.61 12.50 -14.82
C GLU A 80 0.75 12.07 -14.29
N ASN A 81 1.23 12.80 -13.29
CA ASN A 81 2.45 12.46 -12.56
C ASN A 81 2.13 11.58 -11.35
N PHE A 82 2.89 10.50 -11.19
CA PHE A 82 2.71 9.56 -10.09
C PHE A 82 2.94 10.23 -8.73
N GLU A 83 3.97 11.08 -8.64
CA GLU A 83 4.37 11.75 -7.40
C GLU A 83 3.30 12.76 -6.92
N ASP A 84 2.61 13.43 -7.83
CA ASP A 84 1.54 14.38 -7.47
C ASP A 84 0.28 13.65 -6.99
N THR A 85 0.01 12.46 -7.53
CA THR A 85 -1.14 11.64 -7.15
C THR A 85 -0.90 10.85 -5.86
N TYR A 86 0.34 10.42 -5.65
CA TYR A 86 0.78 9.63 -4.50
C TYR A 86 2.08 10.23 -3.93
N PRO A 87 1.99 11.35 -3.19
CA PRO A 87 3.16 12.00 -2.63
C PRO A 87 3.89 11.09 -1.64
N ASP A 88 5.22 11.15 -1.68
CA ASP A 88 6.09 10.42 -0.77
C ASP A 88 6.17 11.16 0.58
N GLU A 89 5.51 10.63 1.61
CA GLU A 89 5.62 11.14 2.99
C GLU A 89 7.00 10.87 3.64
N ASP A 90 7.91 10.19 2.94
CA ASP A 90 9.18 9.67 3.48
C ASP A 90 10.16 10.77 3.94
N SER A 91 10.11 11.99 3.39
CA SER A 91 11.10 13.03 3.70
C SER A 91 10.98 13.60 5.12
N SER A 92 9.84 13.43 5.79
CA SER A 92 9.57 14.13 7.06
C SER A 92 9.90 13.31 8.32
N ASP A 93 9.92 11.98 8.23
CA ASP A 93 9.98 11.10 9.41
C ASP A 93 11.43 10.67 9.78
N GLU A 94 12.41 10.84 8.89
CA GLU A 94 13.77 10.32 9.09
C GLU A 94 14.65 11.21 9.99
N GLU A 95 14.42 12.53 10.05
CA GLU A 95 15.30 13.47 10.76
C GLU A 95 15.07 13.58 12.28
N GLU A 96 13.98 13.03 12.82
CA GLU A 96 13.63 13.22 14.23
C GLU A 96 14.37 12.26 15.19
N SER A 97 15.11 11.27 14.67
CA SER A 97 15.55 10.11 15.47
C SER A 97 16.94 10.19 16.11
N GLU A 98 17.76 11.19 15.75
CA GLU A 98 19.18 11.20 16.16
C GLU A 98 19.51 11.99 17.44
N LYS A 99 18.53 12.64 18.10
CA LYS A 99 18.83 13.69 19.11
C LYS A 99 18.69 13.32 20.59
N GLU A 100 18.39 12.07 20.97
CA GLU A 100 18.18 11.73 22.38
C GLU A 100 19.00 10.54 22.88
N ASP A 101 20.21 10.80 23.37
CA ASP A 101 20.75 10.17 24.61
C ASP A 101 22.18 10.65 24.89
N SER A 102 22.30 11.73 25.67
CA SER A 102 23.54 12.10 26.36
C SER A 102 23.23 12.26 27.85
N ASP A 103 23.21 11.14 28.58
CA ASP A 103 23.11 11.14 30.04
C ASP A 103 24.50 10.87 30.62
N SER A 104 25.06 11.89 31.29
CA SER A 104 26.38 11.92 31.90
C SER A 104 26.32 11.41 33.35
N GLU A 105 27.15 10.42 33.69
CA GLU A 105 27.27 9.86 35.05
C GLU A 105 28.23 10.70 35.94
N GLU A 106 27.71 11.17 37.08
CA GLU A 106 28.44 11.98 38.06
C GLU A 106 29.14 11.11 39.13
N THR A 107 30.47 11.15 39.16
CA THR A 107 31.33 10.42 40.12
C THR A 107 31.35 11.07 41.52
N ARG A 108 30.98 10.32 42.57
CA ARG A 108 31.04 10.76 43.97
C ARG A 108 32.34 10.34 44.67
N ARG A 109 33.10 11.33 45.21
CA ARG A 109 34.29 11.17 46.06
C ARG A 109 33.91 11.10 47.56
N ARG A 110 34.67 10.32 48.36
CA ARG A 110 34.53 10.20 49.83
C ARG A 110 35.66 10.95 50.57
N PRO A 111 35.42 11.58 51.75
CA PRO A 111 36.49 12.10 52.59
C PRO A 111 36.91 11.12 53.71
N THR A 112 38.19 11.17 54.10
CA THR A 112 38.85 10.32 55.09
C THR A 112 38.85 10.95 56.49
N SER A 113 38.28 10.27 57.48
CA SER A 113 38.30 10.66 58.90
C SER A 113 39.57 10.14 59.61
N VAL A 114 40.68 10.87 59.50
CA VAL A 114 41.91 10.58 60.26
C VAL A 114 42.12 11.59 61.42
N ALA A 115 41.34 12.66 61.46
CA ALA A 115 41.55 13.77 62.42
C ALA A 115 40.96 13.58 63.84
N LYS A 116 40.37 12.44 64.19
CA LYS A 116 39.76 12.20 65.52
C LYS A 116 40.48 11.17 66.39
N ARG A 117 41.72 10.82 66.03
CA ARG A 117 42.49 9.77 66.72
C ARG A 117 43.68 10.27 67.55
N GLN A 118 43.94 11.59 67.56
CA GLN A 118 45.10 12.18 68.23
C GLN A 118 44.78 12.94 69.53
N ALA A 119 43.52 13.01 69.97
CA ALA A 119 43.15 13.80 71.15
C ALA A 119 42.91 12.99 72.45
N ILE A 120 43.22 11.69 72.48
CA ILE A 120 42.94 10.81 73.63
C ILE A 120 44.23 10.36 74.35
N MET A 121 45.41 10.65 73.80
CA MET A 121 46.69 10.22 74.37
C MET A 121 47.28 11.25 75.37
N ASP A 122 46.79 12.49 75.38
CA ASP A 122 47.44 13.60 76.10
C ASP A 122 46.84 13.91 77.49
N VAL A 123 45.82 13.19 77.93
CA VAL A 123 45.09 13.49 79.21
C VAL A 123 45.42 12.48 80.32
N ARG A 124 46.52 11.72 80.22
CA ARG A 124 46.87 10.68 81.20
C ARG A 124 48.20 10.87 81.91
N SER A 125 48.81 12.05 81.80
CA SER A 125 50.11 12.35 82.43
C SER A 125 50.04 13.35 83.59
N GLU A 126 48.86 13.63 84.15
CA GLU A 126 48.75 14.54 85.30
C GLU A 126 47.78 13.97 86.35
N ALA A 127 48.36 13.38 87.41
CA ALA A 127 47.85 13.33 88.79
C ALA A 127 48.35 12.06 89.51
N THR A 128 49.62 12.06 89.91
CA THR A 128 50.05 11.29 91.08
C THR A 128 50.75 12.28 92.00
N ASP A 129 50.15 12.55 93.15
CA ASP A 129 50.83 12.75 94.44
C ASP A 129 49.84 13.23 95.50
N LYS A 130 49.57 12.39 96.52
CA LYS A 130 49.83 12.70 97.94
C LYS A 130 49.15 11.72 98.92
N MET A 131 50.02 11.26 99.84
CA MET A 131 49.83 11.05 101.28
C MET A 131 49.22 9.74 101.82
N GLU A 132 50.10 9.09 102.57
CA GLU A 132 49.95 8.00 103.52
C GLU A 132 49.56 8.55 104.92
N GLN A 133 48.70 7.84 105.67
CA GLN A 133 48.84 7.52 107.12
C GLN A 133 47.54 6.92 107.69
N ASP A 134 47.50 5.58 107.77
CA ASP A 134 46.81 4.72 108.78
C ASP A 134 46.74 3.28 108.22
N LYS A 135 47.82 2.50 108.37
CA LYS A 135 48.07 1.32 107.50
C LYS A 135 47.36 0.01 107.91
N GLY A 136 46.60 -0.03 109.01
CA GLY A 136 46.01 -1.29 109.54
C GLY A 136 44.49 -1.38 109.39
N ALA A 137 43.76 -0.55 110.15
CA ALA A 137 42.30 -0.50 110.08
C ALA A 137 41.80 0.15 108.79
N ARG A 138 42.40 1.29 108.37
CA ARG A 138 42.09 1.86 107.05
C ARG A 138 42.57 0.99 105.91
N LEU A 139 43.56 0.11 106.07
CA LEU A 139 43.89 -0.86 105.00
C LEU A 139 42.78 -1.89 104.83
N SER A 140 42.16 -2.37 105.91
CA SER A 140 41.02 -3.30 105.79
C SER A 140 39.77 -2.61 105.23
N GLU A 141 39.50 -1.37 105.63
CA GLU A 141 38.39 -0.55 105.13
C GLU A 141 38.64 -0.07 103.69
N LEU A 142 39.88 0.30 103.35
CA LEU A 142 40.32 0.64 101.99
C LEU A 142 40.34 -0.60 101.11
N LEU A 143 40.71 -1.78 101.60
CA LEU A 143 40.60 -3.04 100.86
C LEU A 143 39.12 -3.41 100.64
N ALA A 144 38.23 -3.13 101.59
CA ALA A 144 36.78 -3.34 101.44
C ALA A 144 36.18 -2.32 100.45
N ALA A 145 36.48 -1.04 100.58
CA ALA A 145 36.11 0.04 99.67
C ALA A 145 36.66 -0.24 98.26
N TYR A 146 37.92 -0.67 98.16
CA TYR A 146 38.56 -1.08 96.92
C TYR A 146 37.90 -2.32 96.31
N ARG A 147 37.47 -3.29 97.12
CA ARG A 147 36.71 -4.46 96.63
C ARG A 147 35.34 -4.02 96.09
N SER A 148 34.62 -3.12 96.77
CA SER A 148 33.34 -2.59 96.28
C SER A 148 33.50 -1.71 95.04
N GLU A 149 34.52 -0.84 95.00
CA GLU A 149 34.85 -0.03 93.84
C GLU A 149 35.28 -0.89 92.66
N ARG A 150 36.10 -1.93 92.89
CA ARG A 150 36.46 -2.92 91.85
C ARG A 150 35.24 -3.68 91.35
N ALA A 151 34.32 -4.05 92.23
CA ALA A 151 33.06 -4.70 91.84
C ALA A 151 32.17 -3.75 91.02
N ALA A 152 32.04 -2.48 91.43
CA ALA A 152 31.31 -1.45 90.70
C ALA A 152 31.93 -1.17 89.32
N LEU A 153 33.25 -1.01 89.23
CA LEU A 153 33.98 -0.86 87.97
C LEU A 153 33.85 -2.10 87.08
N CYS A 154 33.81 -3.30 87.65
CA CYS A 154 33.56 -4.51 86.88
C CYS A 154 32.14 -4.54 86.31
N GLN A 155 31.14 -4.14 87.09
CA GLN A 155 29.76 -4.02 86.62
C GLN A 155 29.63 -2.95 85.53
N GLU A 156 30.20 -1.76 85.73
CA GLU A 156 30.22 -0.68 84.75
C GLU A 156 30.91 -1.14 83.45
N ARG A 157 32.05 -1.84 83.55
CA ARG A 157 32.72 -2.41 82.38
C ARG A 157 31.86 -3.44 81.66
N LEU A 158 31.16 -4.31 82.40
CA LEU A 158 30.27 -5.29 81.79
C LEU A 158 29.09 -4.61 81.09
N ASP A 159 28.52 -3.57 81.69
CA ASP A 159 27.40 -2.82 81.11
C ASP A 159 27.84 -1.97 79.91
N ALA A 160 29.05 -1.40 79.95
CA ALA A 160 29.69 -0.74 78.81
C ALA A 160 29.95 -1.72 77.65
N VAL A 161 30.35 -2.97 77.93
CA VAL A 161 30.52 -4.01 76.90
C VAL A 161 29.17 -4.44 76.33
N LYS A 162 28.13 -4.57 77.17
CA LYS A 162 26.76 -4.85 76.71
C LYS A 162 26.24 -3.73 75.81
N SER A 163 26.39 -2.47 76.21
CA SER A 163 25.96 -1.31 75.42
C SER A 163 26.75 -1.23 74.12
N GLN A 164 28.07 -1.45 74.14
CA GLN A 164 28.90 -1.53 72.93
C GLN A 164 28.43 -2.64 71.99
N ARG A 165 28.07 -3.82 72.50
CA ARG A 165 27.54 -4.92 71.69
C ARG A 165 26.20 -4.57 71.07
N ASN A 166 25.31 -3.90 71.81
CA ASN A 166 24.01 -3.47 71.30
C ASN A 166 24.16 -2.41 70.20
N VAL A 167 25.05 -1.42 70.41
CA VAL A 167 25.37 -0.39 69.41
C VAL A 167 25.99 -1.01 68.15
N ARG A 168 26.89 -1.99 68.29
CA ARG A 168 27.45 -2.74 67.15
C ARG A 168 26.36 -3.49 66.38
N LYS A 169 25.46 -4.20 67.08
CA LYS A 169 24.32 -4.86 66.43
C LYS A 169 23.45 -3.87 65.66
N SER A 170 23.14 -2.70 66.24
CA SER A 170 22.35 -1.68 65.55
C SER A 170 23.09 -1.05 64.36
N LEU A 171 24.42 -0.94 64.44
CA LEU A 171 25.25 -0.50 63.33
C LEU A 171 25.21 -1.52 62.18
N ASP A 172 25.36 -2.80 62.50
CA ASP A 172 25.34 -3.89 61.51
C ASP A 172 23.97 -3.99 60.82
N THR A 173 22.87 -3.86 61.58
CA THR A 173 21.52 -3.81 60.98
C THR A 173 21.35 -2.58 60.11
N ALA A 174 21.75 -1.39 60.56
CA ALA A 174 21.68 -0.17 59.76
C ALA A 174 22.51 -0.27 58.46
N GLN A 175 23.71 -0.87 58.53
CA GLN A 175 24.54 -1.12 57.35
C GLN A 175 23.90 -2.14 56.39
N ALA A 176 23.27 -3.19 56.91
CA ALA A 176 22.53 -4.15 56.10
C ALA A 176 21.32 -3.50 55.40
N HIS A 177 20.57 -2.64 56.10
CA HIS A 177 19.48 -1.85 55.52
C HIS A 177 19.98 -0.94 54.40
N LEU A 178 21.10 -0.23 54.61
CA LEU A 178 21.69 0.64 53.59
C LEU A 178 22.08 -0.14 52.33
N ARG A 179 22.72 -1.31 52.48
CA ARG A 179 23.04 -2.20 51.35
C ARG A 179 21.78 -2.71 50.63
N CYS A 180 20.72 -3.03 51.39
CA CYS A 180 19.45 -3.47 50.82
C CYS A 180 18.80 -2.37 49.97
N VAL A 181 18.77 -1.14 50.48
CA VAL A 181 18.24 0.03 49.76
C VAL A 181 19.07 0.33 48.51
N GLN A 182 20.40 0.32 48.60
CA GLN A 182 21.27 0.51 47.42
C GLN A 182 21.03 -0.55 46.34
N LYS A 183 20.88 -1.82 46.73
CA LYS A 183 20.53 -2.89 45.79
C LYS A 183 19.16 -2.65 45.16
N ALA A 184 18.16 -2.23 45.93
CA ALA A 184 16.83 -1.92 45.42
C ALA A 184 16.88 -0.81 44.35
N ILE A 185 17.59 0.29 44.62
CA ILE A 185 17.78 1.41 43.66
C ILE A 185 18.46 0.93 42.37
N SER A 186 19.51 0.11 42.48
CA SER A 186 20.22 -0.43 41.31
C SER A 186 19.34 -1.38 40.48
N LYS A 187 18.49 -2.16 41.14
CA LYS A 187 17.55 -3.09 40.50
C LYS A 187 16.46 -2.31 39.77
N GLU A 188 15.85 -1.32 40.42
CA GLU A 188 14.84 -0.45 39.82
C GLU A 188 15.39 0.30 38.59
N SER A 189 16.61 0.83 38.69
CA SER A 189 17.28 1.51 37.58
C SER A 189 17.55 0.56 36.40
N ARG A 190 17.96 -0.68 36.67
CA ARG A 190 18.15 -1.73 35.64
C ARG A 190 16.82 -2.12 34.99
N GLU A 191 15.75 -2.26 35.77
CA GLU A 191 14.42 -2.55 35.27
C GLU A 191 13.91 -1.43 34.36
N ARG A 192 14.05 -0.16 34.78
CA ARG A 192 13.72 1.02 33.97
C ARG A 192 14.50 1.08 32.65
N ARG A 193 15.79 0.75 32.66
CA ARG A 193 16.61 0.68 31.44
C ARG A 193 16.13 -0.44 30.50
N ASN A 194 15.80 -1.60 31.05
CA ASN A 194 15.29 -2.73 30.27
C ASN A 194 13.90 -2.46 29.68
N THR A 195 12.99 -1.82 30.41
CA THR A 195 11.67 -1.45 29.90
C THR A 195 11.77 -0.41 28.79
N LYS A 196 12.59 0.64 28.97
CA LYS A 196 12.89 1.61 27.91
C LYS A 196 13.50 0.95 26.67
N ARG A 197 14.47 0.05 26.85
CA ARG A 197 15.08 -0.70 25.72
C ARG A 197 14.04 -1.53 24.97
N ARG A 198 13.19 -2.27 25.69
CA ARG A 198 12.09 -3.05 25.08
C ARG A 198 11.06 -2.17 24.37
N GLN A 199 10.76 -0.98 24.90
CA GLN A 199 9.87 -0.02 24.25
C GLN A 199 10.49 0.49 22.94
N ARG A 200 11.75 0.92 22.95
CA ARG A 200 12.49 1.35 21.75
C ARG A 200 12.58 0.24 20.69
N GLU A 201 12.94 -0.98 21.09
CA GLU A 201 12.97 -2.14 20.18
C GLU A 201 11.59 -2.41 19.56
N ARG A 202 10.50 -2.28 20.33
CA ARG A 202 9.13 -2.47 19.84
C ARG A 202 8.70 -1.36 18.88
N GLU A 203 9.07 -0.12 19.16
CA GLU A 203 8.78 1.03 18.30
C GLU A 203 9.57 0.98 17.00
N GLN A 204 10.86 0.61 17.05
CA GLN A 204 11.69 0.39 15.87
C GLN A 204 11.09 -0.69 14.96
N ARG A 205 10.73 -1.86 15.50
CA ARG A 205 10.06 -2.91 14.72
C ARG A 205 8.76 -2.42 14.10
N ARG A 206 7.91 -1.71 14.85
CA ARG A 206 6.66 -1.13 14.33
C ARG A 206 6.91 -0.11 13.22
N ARG A 207 7.99 0.69 13.30
CA ARG A 207 8.38 1.64 12.26
C ARG A 207 8.89 0.92 11.02
N GLU A 208 9.71 -0.12 11.19
CA GLU A 208 10.18 -0.99 10.10
C GLU A 208 9.01 -1.65 9.37
N ASP A 209 8.09 -2.29 10.10
CA ASP A 209 6.89 -2.93 9.55
C ASP A 209 6.05 -1.91 8.74
N ARG A 210 5.84 -0.69 9.27
CA ARG A 210 5.13 0.38 8.56
C ARG A 210 5.85 0.82 7.29
N ARG A 211 7.18 0.94 7.33
CA ARG A 211 8.00 1.33 6.18
C ARG A 211 7.97 0.26 5.09
N GLU A 212 8.05 -1.02 5.47
CA GLU A 212 7.95 -2.14 4.54
C GLU A 212 6.56 -2.22 3.89
N GLU A 213 5.49 -2.06 4.67
CA GLU A 213 4.12 -2.05 4.14
C GLU A 213 3.89 -0.83 3.22
N ARG A 214 4.37 0.37 3.59
CA ARG A 214 4.34 1.55 2.71
C ARG A 214 5.10 1.31 1.40
N LYS A 215 6.32 0.76 1.45
CA LYS A 215 7.10 0.38 0.25
C LYS A 215 6.41 -0.68 -0.59
N ARG A 216 5.71 -1.63 0.04
CA ARG A 216 4.89 -2.62 -0.66
C ARG A 216 3.73 -1.94 -1.39
N ILE A 217 2.95 -1.10 -0.72
CA ILE A 217 1.84 -0.36 -1.31
C ILE A 217 2.33 0.50 -2.48
N ARG A 218 3.45 1.22 -2.33
CA ARG A 218 4.05 2.02 -3.40
C ARG A 218 4.42 1.17 -4.62
N ARG A 219 5.07 0.02 -4.42
CA ARG A 219 5.39 -0.93 -5.50
C ARG A 219 4.14 -1.47 -6.19
N GLU A 220 3.09 -1.75 -5.42
CA GLU A 220 1.80 -2.18 -5.98
C GLU A 220 1.16 -1.06 -6.81
N ARG A 221 1.12 0.18 -6.31
CA ARG A 221 0.62 1.36 -7.06
C ARG A 221 1.38 1.57 -8.36
N ILE A 222 2.71 1.51 -8.34
CA ILE A 222 3.54 1.64 -9.55
C ILE A 222 3.20 0.54 -10.58
N ARG A 223 2.93 -0.69 -10.13
CA ARG A 223 2.57 -1.82 -11.01
C ARG A 223 1.22 -1.62 -11.73
N PHE A 224 0.34 -0.78 -11.18
CA PHE A 224 -0.95 -0.43 -11.77
C PHE A 224 -0.96 0.97 -12.41
N TRP A 225 0.16 1.70 -12.35
CA TRP A 225 0.28 3.01 -12.98
C TRP A 225 0.32 2.87 -14.50
N PRO A 226 -0.64 3.43 -15.25
CA PRO A 226 -0.65 3.34 -16.70
C PRO A 226 0.41 4.26 -17.32
N LYS A 227 1.16 3.75 -18.31
CA LYS A 227 2.12 4.55 -19.10
C LYS A 227 1.42 5.40 -20.16
N TYR A 228 0.33 4.88 -20.70
CA TYR A 228 -0.58 5.56 -21.61
C TYR A 228 -2.02 5.28 -21.19
N CYS A 229 -2.93 6.18 -21.52
CA CYS A 229 -4.35 6.07 -21.22
C CYS A 229 -5.13 6.31 -22.52
N TYR A 230 -6.28 5.67 -22.64
CA TYR A 230 -7.20 6.00 -23.73
C TYR A 230 -8.00 7.26 -23.39
N SER A 231 -8.27 8.04 -24.44
CA SER A 231 -9.13 9.21 -24.42
C SER A 231 -10.24 9.01 -25.44
N VAL A 232 -11.50 9.15 -25.03
CA VAL A 232 -12.66 9.08 -25.92
C VAL A 232 -13.17 10.49 -26.14
N LYS A 233 -13.13 10.98 -27.38
CA LYS A 233 -13.72 12.25 -27.78
C LYS A 233 -15.07 11.99 -28.43
N VAL A 234 -16.10 12.61 -27.89
CA VAL A 234 -17.47 12.53 -28.39
C VAL A 234 -17.86 13.91 -28.87
N THR A 235 -18.19 14.04 -30.15
CA THR A 235 -18.73 15.28 -30.69
C THR A 235 -20.25 15.23 -30.64
N LEU A 236 -20.83 16.27 -30.06
CA LEU A 236 -22.27 16.42 -29.84
C LEU A 236 -22.74 17.70 -30.53
N ASP A 237 -23.76 17.58 -31.36
CA ASP A 237 -24.43 18.73 -31.97
C ASP A 237 -25.74 19.03 -31.23
N VAL A 238 -25.88 20.27 -30.78
CA VAL A 238 -27.07 20.79 -30.12
C VAL A 238 -27.73 21.79 -31.06
N ASN A 239 -28.60 21.27 -31.91
CA ASN A 239 -29.35 22.07 -32.87
C ASN A 239 -30.62 22.66 -32.22
N THR A 240 -30.72 23.99 -32.20
CA THR A 240 -31.93 24.72 -31.79
C THR A 240 -33.08 24.61 -32.80
N MET A 241 -32.80 24.05 -34.00
CA MET A 241 -33.70 23.92 -35.14
C MET A 241 -34.19 22.48 -35.39
N THR A 242 -34.32 21.68 -34.34
CA THR A 242 -35.07 20.41 -34.45
C THR A 242 -36.49 20.66 -33.94
N PRO A 243 -37.51 20.88 -34.81
CA PRO A 243 -38.87 21.01 -34.33
C PRO A 243 -39.25 19.69 -33.66
N MET A 244 -39.85 19.75 -32.46
CA MET A 244 -40.48 18.60 -31.81
C MET A 244 -41.30 17.84 -32.86
N SER A 245 -40.79 16.68 -33.28
CA SER A 245 -41.49 15.83 -34.23
C SER A 245 -42.72 15.26 -33.55
N SER A 246 -43.84 15.95 -33.75
CA SER A 246 -45.18 15.46 -33.50
C SER A 246 -45.48 14.32 -34.48
N ARG A 247 -44.96 13.11 -34.21
CA ARG A 247 -45.43 11.86 -34.83
C ARG A 247 -45.36 10.68 -33.85
N ARG A 248 -46.49 10.47 -33.17
CA ARG A 248 -47.12 9.20 -32.77
C ARG A 248 -46.32 8.25 -31.85
N PRO A 249 -46.86 7.87 -30.67
CA PRO A 249 -46.32 6.77 -29.89
C PRO A 249 -46.68 5.47 -30.59
N SER A 250 -45.67 4.70 -31.00
CA SER A 250 -45.87 3.31 -31.40
C SER A 250 -44.97 2.40 -30.57
N VAL A 251 -45.63 1.67 -29.69
CA VAL A 251 -45.27 0.35 -29.15
C VAL A 251 -44.07 0.32 -28.20
N VAL A 252 -44.45 0.48 -26.94
CA VAL A 252 -43.98 -0.22 -25.73
C VAL A 252 -43.18 -1.49 -26.03
N SER A 253 -41.94 -1.54 -25.56
CA SER A 253 -41.32 -2.77 -25.09
C SER A 253 -40.85 -2.54 -23.66
N GLU A 254 -41.26 -3.48 -22.83
CA GLU A 254 -41.37 -3.49 -21.39
C GLU A 254 -40.01 -3.67 -20.72
N SER A 255 -39.59 -2.72 -19.90
CA SER A 255 -38.75 -2.97 -18.72
C SER A 255 -38.73 -1.72 -17.83
N ASP A 256 -39.50 -1.79 -16.74
CA ASP A 256 -39.54 -0.82 -15.65
C ASP A 256 -38.15 -0.53 -15.08
N PRO A 257 -37.90 0.73 -14.68
CA PRO A 257 -37.61 0.93 -13.27
C PRO A 257 -38.46 2.03 -12.61
N VAL A 258 -38.91 1.68 -11.40
CA VAL A 258 -39.64 2.45 -10.40
C VAL A 258 -39.13 3.88 -10.25
N HIS A 259 -40.00 4.85 -10.56
CA HIS A 259 -39.87 6.26 -10.17
C HIS A 259 -40.25 6.43 -8.69
N VAL A 260 -39.35 6.97 -7.89
CA VAL A 260 -39.70 7.61 -6.61
C VAL A 260 -39.80 9.12 -6.88
N ILE A 261 -41.03 9.61 -7.00
CA ILE A 261 -41.35 11.04 -7.10
C ILE A 261 -41.37 11.61 -5.68
N GLY A 262 -40.36 12.40 -5.35
CA GLY A 262 -40.37 13.32 -4.21
C GLY A 262 -40.65 14.73 -4.71
N VAL A 263 -41.89 15.18 -4.55
CA VAL A 263 -42.33 16.57 -4.77
C VAL A 263 -41.77 17.46 -3.65
N SER A 264 -41.08 18.54 -4.01
CA SER A 264 -40.92 19.69 -3.11
C SER A 264 -41.02 20.99 -3.89
N THR A 265 -42.24 21.52 -3.94
CA THR A 265 -42.54 22.94 -4.09
C THR A 265 -42.00 23.71 -2.88
N GLY A 266 -41.27 24.80 -3.10
CA GLY A 266 -40.80 25.66 -2.00
C GLY A 266 -39.97 26.84 -2.46
N THR A 267 -40.64 27.90 -2.89
CA THR A 267 -40.09 29.25 -3.06
C THR A 267 -39.74 29.86 -1.69
N THR A 268 -38.53 30.41 -1.49
CA THR A 268 -38.29 31.77 -0.94
C THR A 268 -36.79 32.14 -0.82
N LYS A 269 -36.46 33.25 -1.49
CA LYS A 269 -35.57 34.39 -1.11
C LYS A 269 -34.04 34.22 -0.94
N ALA A 270 -33.38 34.99 -1.82
CA ALA A 270 -32.36 36.03 -1.56
C ALA A 270 -30.96 35.59 -1.09
N GLY A 271 -30.05 35.57 -2.07
CA GLY A 271 -28.60 35.73 -1.90
C GLY A 271 -27.99 35.98 -3.27
N GLU A 272 -27.71 37.25 -3.59
CA GLU A 272 -26.87 37.67 -4.71
C GLU A 272 -25.42 37.22 -4.44
N ILE A 273 -24.87 36.33 -5.27
CA ILE A 273 -23.44 36.31 -5.68
C ILE A 273 -23.39 35.66 -7.08
N ASP A 274 -23.18 36.49 -8.10
CA ASP A 274 -22.64 36.24 -9.46
C ASP A 274 -22.74 34.81 -10.05
N ASP A 275 -23.96 34.41 -10.44
CA ASP A 275 -24.14 33.42 -11.51
C ASP A 275 -24.28 34.18 -12.84
N GLU A 276 -23.20 34.24 -13.61
CA GLU A 276 -23.23 34.49 -15.07
C GLU A 276 -24.02 33.35 -15.73
N ALA A 277 -25.35 33.43 -15.61
CA ALA A 277 -26.30 32.51 -16.18
C ALA A 277 -26.28 32.65 -17.71
N PHE A 278 -25.52 31.78 -18.37
CA PHE A 278 -25.66 31.53 -19.80
C PHE A 278 -27.08 30.96 -20.06
N PRO A 279 -28.00 31.70 -20.70
CA PRO A 279 -29.41 31.29 -20.83
C PRO A 279 -29.63 30.10 -21.77
N ASP A 280 -28.58 29.63 -22.44
CA ASP A 280 -28.68 28.68 -23.55
C ASP A 280 -28.05 27.31 -23.24
N CYS A 281 -27.72 27.01 -21.96
CA CYS A 281 -27.12 25.73 -21.62
C CYS A 281 -28.17 24.60 -21.51
N ILE A 282 -27.98 23.55 -22.30
CA ILE A 282 -28.82 22.35 -22.30
C ILE A 282 -28.08 21.24 -21.53
N SER A 283 -28.76 20.57 -20.61
CA SER A 283 -28.20 19.41 -19.91
C SER A 283 -28.35 18.13 -20.75
N CYS A 284 -27.29 17.35 -20.80
CA CYS A 284 -27.26 16.04 -21.45
C CYS A 284 -26.63 15.01 -20.51
N SER A 285 -27.03 13.74 -20.65
CA SER A 285 -26.40 12.62 -19.97
C SER A 285 -25.85 11.63 -20.99
N LEU A 286 -24.66 11.08 -20.72
CA LEU A 286 -24.01 10.09 -21.56
C LEU A 286 -23.76 8.81 -20.76
N CYS A 287 -24.04 7.66 -21.37
CA CYS A 287 -23.61 6.35 -20.87
C CYS A 287 -22.47 5.84 -21.76
N LEU A 288 -21.28 5.74 -21.18
CA LEU A 288 -20.11 5.17 -21.83
C LEU A 288 -20.02 3.70 -21.43
N SER A 289 -19.95 2.80 -22.43
CA SER A 289 -19.69 1.38 -22.21
C SER A 289 -18.49 0.92 -23.03
N TYR A 290 -17.66 0.05 -22.44
CA TYR A 290 -16.49 -0.51 -23.09
C TYR A 290 -16.09 -1.83 -22.44
N VAL A 291 -15.24 -2.59 -23.12
CA VAL A 291 -14.70 -3.87 -22.66
C VAL A 291 -13.23 -3.69 -22.28
N THR A 292 -12.85 -4.28 -21.14
CA THR A 292 -11.47 -4.40 -20.70
C THR A 292 -11.07 -5.87 -20.56
N SER A 293 -9.83 -6.15 -20.89
CA SER A 293 -9.26 -7.49 -20.84
C SER A 293 -8.62 -7.88 -19.51
N ALA A 294 -8.30 -6.89 -18.68
CA ALA A 294 -7.53 -7.10 -17.46
C ALA A 294 -8.41 -7.34 -16.22
N ALA A 295 -9.71 -7.50 -16.39
CA ALA A 295 -10.62 -7.88 -15.33
C ALA A 295 -11.45 -9.11 -15.69
N LYS A 296 -11.60 -10.02 -14.74
CA LYS A 296 -12.32 -11.29 -14.93
C LYS A 296 -12.81 -11.85 -13.60
N TRP A 297 -13.72 -12.80 -13.67
CA TRP A 297 -14.07 -13.64 -12.54
C TRP A 297 -13.79 -15.12 -12.83
N THR A 298 -13.57 -15.90 -11.79
CA THR A 298 -13.38 -17.35 -11.89
C THR A 298 -14.26 -18.05 -10.85
N PRO A 299 -15.02 -19.09 -11.23
CA PRO A 299 -15.79 -19.87 -10.28
C PRO A 299 -14.86 -20.66 -9.37
N SER A 300 -15.21 -20.76 -8.10
CA SER A 300 -14.52 -21.57 -7.08
C SER A 300 -15.57 -22.36 -6.33
N TYR A 301 -15.35 -23.66 -6.15
CA TYR A 301 -16.28 -24.54 -5.45
C TYR A 301 -15.59 -25.09 -4.21
N ASP A 302 -16.22 -24.96 -3.05
CA ASP A 302 -15.78 -25.63 -1.81
C ASP A 302 -16.75 -26.78 -1.49
N LEU A 303 -16.23 -28.00 -1.38
CA LEU A 303 -17.02 -29.20 -1.17
C LEU A 303 -16.63 -29.83 0.18
N GLN A 304 -17.58 -29.82 1.11
CA GLN A 304 -17.44 -30.44 2.42
C GLN A 304 -18.23 -31.74 2.46
N LEU A 305 -17.52 -32.86 2.64
CA LEU A 305 -18.09 -34.20 2.68
C LEU A 305 -18.14 -34.71 4.13
N SER A 306 -19.32 -35.11 4.58
CA SER A 306 -19.52 -35.76 5.88
C SER A 306 -19.84 -37.24 5.66
N THR A 307 -18.83 -38.11 5.82
CA THR A 307 -18.97 -39.56 5.61
C THR A 307 -19.87 -40.22 6.66
N THR A 308 -19.91 -39.69 7.89
CA THR A 308 -20.73 -40.22 8.99
C THR A 308 -22.23 -40.01 8.75
N SER A 309 -22.63 -38.92 8.10
CA SER A 309 -24.03 -38.59 7.81
C SER A 309 -24.43 -38.85 6.36
N ALA A 310 -23.50 -39.30 5.51
CA ALA A 310 -23.70 -39.42 4.06
C ALA A 310 -24.25 -38.13 3.40
N THR A 311 -23.88 -36.96 3.93
CA THR A 311 -24.29 -35.65 3.40
C THR A 311 -23.09 -34.90 2.83
N ALA A 312 -23.34 -34.07 1.82
CA ALA A 312 -22.36 -33.21 1.18
C ALA A 312 -22.90 -31.77 1.12
N THR A 313 -22.05 -30.81 1.45
CA THR A 313 -22.35 -29.38 1.31
C THR A 313 -21.44 -28.81 0.23
N LEU A 314 -22.02 -28.19 -0.80
CA LEU A 314 -21.29 -27.52 -1.87
C LEU A 314 -21.52 -26.02 -1.76
N CYS A 315 -20.46 -25.26 -1.52
CA CYS A 315 -20.45 -23.81 -1.54
C CYS A 315 -19.92 -23.32 -2.89
N PHE A 316 -20.63 -22.36 -3.49
CA PHE A 316 -20.24 -21.72 -4.75
C PHE A 316 -19.74 -20.31 -4.49
N ASP A 317 -18.44 -20.11 -4.74
CA ASP A 317 -17.74 -18.84 -4.58
C ASP A 317 -17.32 -18.28 -5.94
N ALA A 318 -17.19 -16.96 -6.01
CA ALA A 318 -16.65 -16.27 -7.17
C ALA A 318 -15.39 -15.50 -6.80
N LYS A 319 -14.28 -15.80 -7.48
CA LYS A 319 -13.03 -15.06 -7.35
C LYS A 319 -12.97 -13.98 -8.42
N VAL A 320 -13.11 -12.73 -8.02
CA VAL A 320 -12.98 -11.56 -8.90
C VAL A 320 -11.53 -11.08 -8.90
N SER A 321 -10.98 -10.86 -10.08
CA SER A 321 -9.64 -10.31 -10.27
C SER A 321 -9.74 -9.09 -11.17
N ASN A 322 -9.45 -7.90 -10.62
CA ASN A 322 -9.27 -6.68 -11.39
C ASN A 322 -7.77 -6.35 -11.48
N GLN A 323 -7.25 -6.21 -12.69
CA GLN A 323 -5.87 -5.80 -12.96
C GLN A 323 -5.78 -4.55 -13.86
N THR A 324 -6.89 -3.82 -14.02
CA THR A 324 -6.93 -2.53 -14.72
C THR A 324 -6.28 -1.44 -13.87
N SER A 325 -6.12 -0.24 -14.46
CA SER A 325 -5.72 0.98 -13.74
C SER A 325 -6.90 1.69 -13.07
N GLU A 326 -8.11 1.12 -13.13
CA GLU A 326 -9.33 1.82 -12.78
C GLU A 326 -9.92 1.32 -11.46
N THR A 327 -10.45 2.26 -10.68
CA THR A 327 -11.16 1.96 -9.44
C THR A 327 -12.67 1.97 -9.69
N TRP A 328 -13.36 0.93 -9.24
CA TRP A 328 -14.81 0.79 -9.38
C TRP A 328 -15.49 0.92 -8.01
N SER A 329 -15.71 2.14 -7.54
CA SER A 329 -16.38 2.42 -6.26
C SER A 329 -17.91 2.44 -6.43
N ASN A 330 -18.64 1.85 -5.47
CA ASN A 330 -20.11 1.90 -5.37
C ASN A 330 -20.88 1.43 -6.63
N CYS A 331 -20.31 0.50 -7.40
CA CYS A 331 -20.94 0.01 -8.63
C CYS A 331 -21.65 -1.34 -8.45
N ARG A 332 -22.63 -1.62 -9.31
CA ARG A 332 -23.27 -2.93 -9.37
C ARG A 332 -22.38 -3.92 -10.13
N VAL A 333 -21.88 -4.95 -9.45
CA VAL A 333 -21.12 -6.03 -10.09
C VAL A 333 -22.06 -7.19 -10.42
N SER A 334 -21.99 -7.68 -11.66
CA SER A 334 -22.70 -8.88 -12.11
C SER A 334 -21.72 -9.88 -12.72
N LEU A 335 -21.94 -11.16 -12.45
CA LEU A 335 -21.09 -12.24 -12.93
C LEU A 335 -21.82 -12.97 -14.05
N SER A 336 -21.24 -13.01 -15.23
CA SER A 336 -21.76 -13.76 -16.37
C SER A 336 -20.82 -14.92 -16.69
N THR A 337 -21.37 -16.13 -16.76
CA THR A 337 -20.67 -17.31 -17.30
C THR A 337 -20.63 -17.30 -18.83
N SER A 338 -21.54 -16.55 -19.46
CA SER A 338 -21.69 -16.50 -20.91
C SER A 338 -20.83 -15.41 -21.49
N ASP A 339 -19.89 -15.78 -22.36
CA ASP A 339 -19.09 -14.84 -23.15
C ASP A 339 -19.83 -14.34 -24.42
N ALA A 340 -21.06 -14.83 -24.61
CA ALA A 340 -21.90 -14.65 -25.80
C ALA A 340 -22.29 -13.19 -26.10
N ALA A 341 -22.26 -12.29 -25.12
CA ALA A 341 -22.63 -10.89 -25.32
C ALA A 341 -21.67 -10.13 -26.27
N VAL A 342 -20.45 -10.65 -26.47
CA VAL A 342 -19.42 -10.04 -27.34
C VAL A 342 -18.70 -11.12 -28.17
N ALA A 343 -19.30 -12.30 -28.29
CA ALA A 343 -18.80 -13.34 -29.17
C ALA A 343 -19.24 -12.98 -30.60
N GLY A 344 -18.30 -12.47 -31.40
CA GLY A 344 -18.56 -12.07 -32.78
C GLY A 344 -19.03 -13.23 -33.65
N VAL A 345 -19.28 -12.91 -34.93
CA VAL A 345 -19.81 -13.80 -35.98
C VAL A 345 -19.03 -15.12 -36.14
N ASP A 346 -17.80 -15.20 -35.63
CA ASP A 346 -16.91 -16.37 -35.71
C ASP A 346 -17.03 -17.36 -34.54
N SER A 347 -18.11 -17.28 -33.75
CA SER A 347 -18.32 -18.20 -32.63
C SER A 347 -19.11 -19.40 -33.10
N ASP A 348 -18.41 -20.47 -33.49
CA ASP A 348 -19.03 -21.73 -33.89
C ASP A 348 -19.99 -22.24 -32.80
N LEU A 349 -21.16 -22.73 -33.20
CA LEU A 349 -22.10 -23.34 -32.27
C LEU A 349 -21.42 -24.54 -31.59
N PRO A 350 -21.50 -24.67 -30.25
CA PRO A 350 -20.86 -25.77 -29.54
C PRO A 350 -21.53 -27.10 -29.91
N GLU A 351 -20.74 -28.10 -30.30
CA GLU A 351 -21.23 -29.46 -30.54
C GLU A 351 -21.36 -30.23 -29.22
N LEU A 352 -22.57 -30.70 -28.91
CA LEU A 352 -22.84 -31.48 -27.69
C LEU A 352 -22.40 -32.94 -27.88
N THR A 353 -21.22 -33.28 -27.36
CA THR A 353 -20.73 -34.67 -27.35
C THR A 353 -21.18 -35.41 -26.07
N THR A 354 -21.57 -36.68 -26.21
CA THR A 354 -22.00 -37.50 -25.06
C THR A 354 -20.82 -37.82 -24.13
N TRP A 355 -20.97 -37.59 -22.83
CA TRP A 355 -19.92 -37.92 -21.85
C TRP A 355 -19.97 -39.40 -21.47
N ARG A 356 -18.88 -40.14 -21.74
CA ARG A 356 -18.77 -41.58 -21.45
C ARG A 356 -17.97 -41.81 -20.18
N ILE A 357 -18.67 -41.99 -19.05
CA ILE A 357 -18.06 -42.27 -17.75
C ILE A 357 -17.65 -43.75 -17.68
N ARG A 358 -16.40 -44.04 -17.30
CA ARG A 358 -15.93 -45.41 -17.02
C ARG A 358 -15.29 -45.48 -15.64
N LEU A 359 -15.55 -46.56 -14.90
CA LEU A 359 -14.77 -46.91 -13.72
C LEU A 359 -13.41 -47.45 -14.18
N VAL A 360 -12.32 -46.77 -13.80
CA VAL A 360 -10.96 -47.22 -14.17
C VAL A 360 -10.49 -48.29 -13.20
N GLY A 361 -10.08 -49.45 -13.74
CA GLY A 361 -9.51 -50.55 -12.96
C GLY A 361 -8.14 -50.19 -12.36
N LYS A 362 -7.86 -50.74 -11.17
CA LYS A 362 -6.57 -50.62 -10.44
C LYS A 362 -5.42 -51.13 -11.30
N SER A 363 -4.74 -50.25 -12.03
CA SER A 363 -3.47 -50.55 -12.71
C SER A 363 -2.36 -49.67 -12.13
N SER A 364 -1.23 -50.30 -11.83
CA SER A 364 -0.25 -49.92 -10.79
C SER A 364 0.86 -48.95 -11.22
N TYR A 365 0.85 -48.36 -12.42
CA TYR A 365 2.08 -47.69 -12.93
C TYR A 365 1.90 -46.37 -13.69
N ALA A 366 0.93 -45.52 -13.32
CA ALA A 366 0.90 -44.13 -13.80
C ALA A 366 0.02 -43.25 -12.89
N TYR A 367 0.63 -42.63 -11.87
CA TYR A 367 -0.11 -41.88 -10.84
C TYR A 367 -0.25 -40.38 -11.15
N GLN A 368 0.43 -39.83 -12.15
CA GLN A 368 0.46 -38.38 -12.38
C GLN A 368 -0.40 -37.87 -13.56
N ASP A 369 -0.76 -38.73 -14.52
CA ASP A 369 -1.42 -38.29 -15.77
C ASP A 369 -2.88 -38.78 -15.88
N ARG A 370 -3.39 -39.46 -14.85
CA ARG A 370 -4.66 -40.22 -14.93
C ARG A 370 -5.91 -39.41 -14.62
N GLU A 371 -5.81 -38.36 -13.83
CA GLU A 371 -6.99 -37.56 -13.42
C GLU A 371 -7.61 -36.79 -14.60
N GLU A 372 -6.78 -36.24 -15.49
CA GLU A 372 -7.25 -35.55 -16.70
C GLU A 372 -7.96 -36.51 -17.68
N LEU A 373 -7.48 -37.77 -17.78
CA LEU A 373 -8.07 -38.82 -18.63
C LEU A 373 -9.38 -39.42 -18.10
N ILE A 374 -9.68 -39.22 -16.81
CA ILE A 374 -10.91 -39.72 -16.15
C ILE A 374 -11.99 -38.64 -16.17
N THR A 375 -11.61 -37.38 -15.97
CA THR A 375 -12.53 -36.26 -15.80
C THR A 375 -12.84 -35.52 -17.09
N ARG A 376 -12.02 -35.65 -18.15
CA ARG A 376 -12.25 -34.97 -19.43
C ARG A 376 -12.25 -35.95 -20.60
N SER A 377 -13.15 -35.74 -21.56
CA SER A 377 -13.12 -36.52 -22.79
C SER A 377 -11.92 -36.11 -23.66
N ARG A 378 -11.51 -36.96 -24.62
CA ARG A 378 -10.42 -36.59 -25.56
C ARG A 378 -10.75 -35.35 -26.38
N THR A 379 -12.03 -35.17 -26.73
CA THR A 379 -12.51 -33.98 -27.45
C THR A 379 -12.47 -32.75 -26.55
N GLU A 380 -12.92 -32.85 -25.31
CA GLU A 380 -12.87 -31.76 -24.32
C GLU A 380 -11.42 -31.34 -23.99
N VAL A 381 -10.48 -32.28 -23.89
CA VAL A 381 -9.06 -31.97 -23.73
C VAL A 381 -8.51 -31.24 -24.96
N HIS A 382 -8.94 -31.63 -26.17
CA HIS A 382 -8.53 -30.99 -27.41
C HIS A 382 -9.11 -29.57 -27.53
N GLU A 383 -10.40 -29.41 -27.27
CA GLU A 383 -11.10 -28.11 -27.23
C GLU A 383 -10.54 -27.18 -26.16
N TYR A 384 -10.26 -27.71 -24.97
CA TYR A 384 -9.62 -26.93 -23.91
C TYR A 384 -8.24 -26.45 -24.35
N ARG A 385 -7.43 -27.31 -24.98
CA ARG A 385 -6.11 -26.94 -25.52
C ARG A 385 -6.22 -25.95 -26.68
N SER A 386 -7.16 -26.14 -27.60
CA SER A 386 -7.36 -25.23 -28.74
C SER A 386 -7.87 -23.88 -28.28
N HIS A 387 -8.81 -23.84 -27.33
CA HIS A 387 -9.30 -22.62 -26.70
C HIS A 387 -8.19 -21.92 -25.90
N ALA A 388 -7.38 -22.65 -25.13
CA ALA A 388 -6.23 -22.08 -24.43
C ALA A 388 -5.19 -21.50 -25.41
N LEU A 389 -4.94 -22.18 -26.54
CA LEU A 389 -4.06 -21.69 -27.61
C LEU A 389 -4.65 -20.48 -28.34
N ALA A 390 -5.96 -20.45 -28.59
CA ALA A 390 -6.66 -19.32 -29.21
C ALA A 390 -6.68 -18.10 -28.29
N GLN A 391 -6.92 -18.29 -26.98
CA GLN A 391 -6.76 -17.25 -25.97
C GLN A 391 -5.31 -16.75 -25.92
N LYS A 392 -4.33 -17.65 -26.02
CA LYS A 392 -2.92 -17.27 -26.08
C LYS A 392 -2.61 -16.47 -27.36
N LYS A 393 -3.17 -16.85 -28.52
CA LYS A 393 -3.01 -16.13 -29.78
C LYS A 393 -3.63 -14.71 -29.72
N ARG A 394 -4.84 -14.58 -29.17
CA ARG A 394 -5.47 -13.27 -28.88
C ARG A 394 -4.68 -12.43 -27.87
N SER A 395 -3.96 -13.07 -26.94
CA SER A 395 -3.08 -12.34 -26.02
C SER A 395 -1.77 -11.85 -26.66
N VAL A 396 -1.33 -12.45 -27.77
CA VAL A 396 -0.12 -12.04 -28.51
C VAL A 396 -0.34 -10.75 -29.31
N GLU A 397 -1.58 -10.45 -29.71
CA GLU A 397 -1.93 -9.15 -30.31
C GLU A 397 -1.89 -7.99 -29.30
N ARG A 398 -1.81 -8.29 -28.01
CA ARG A 398 -1.81 -7.28 -26.95
C ARG A 398 -0.40 -6.99 -26.45
N LYS A 399 -0.12 -5.71 -26.25
CA LYS A 399 1.16 -5.25 -25.67
C LYS A 399 1.40 -5.93 -24.32
N PRO A 400 2.64 -6.33 -24.01
CA PRO A 400 2.96 -6.93 -22.71
C PRO A 400 2.71 -5.93 -21.58
N ARG A 401 2.34 -6.45 -20.39
CA ARG A 401 1.97 -5.61 -19.24
C ARG A 401 3.05 -4.59 -18.85
N ALA A 402 4.33 -4.93 -18.98
CA ALA A 402 5.45 -4.04 -18.66
C ALA A 402 5.54 -2.82 -19.60
N GLU A 403 4.98 -2.89 -20.81
CA GLU A 403 4.88 -1.76 -21.73
C GLU A 403 3.65 -0.89 -21.46
N MET A 404 2.58 -1.47 -20.91
CA MET A 404 1.34 -0.74 -20.58
C MET A 404 1.39 -0.06 -19.21
N PHE A 405 2.08 -0.66 -18.23
CA PHE A 405 2.09 -0.21 -16.84
C PHE A 405 3.51 -0.03 -16.30
N GLY A 406 3.62 0.75 -15.23
CA GLY A 406 4.86 1.11 -14.57
C GLY A 406 5.25 2.56 -14.81
N LEU A 407 6.24 3.03 -14.06
CA LEU A 407 6.88 4.31 -14.37
C LEU A 407 7.72 4.14 -15.64
N VAL A 408 7.57 5.08 -16.56
CA VAL A 408 8.57 5.22 -17.64
C VAL A 408 9.86 5.66 -16.94
N PRO A 409 10.99 4.94 -17.11
CA PRO A 409 12.27 5.48 -16.68
C PRO A 409 12.40 6.84 -17.35
N ARG A 410 12.55 7.92 -16.58
CA ARG A 410 12.96 9.19 -17.18
C ARG A 410 14.28 8.88 -17.87
N HIS A 411 14.26 8.78 -19.20
CA HIS A 411 15.49 8.82 -19.96
C HIS A 411 16.15 10.14 -19.54
N GLU A 412 17.26 10.05 -18.80
CA GLU A 412 18.27 11.08 -18.92
C GLU A 412 18.46 11.30 -20.43
N PRO A 413 18.35 12.53 -20.93
CA PRO A 413 18.59 12.76 -22.35
C PRO A 413 19.98 12.21 -22.63
N ALA A 414 20.03 11.15 -23.45
CA ALA A 414 21.26 10.66 -24.00
C ALA A 414 21.97 11.89 -24.57
N LEU A 415 23.22 12.08 -24.14
CA LEU A 415 24.13 13.05 -24.73
C LEU A 415 23.97 12.94 -26.24
N VAL A 416 23.38 13.98 -26.81
CA VAL A 416 23.37 14.21 -28.25
C VAL A 416 24.84 14.30 -28.62
N GLU A 417 25.41 13.20 -29.14
CA GLU A 417 26.59 13.29 -29.98
C GLU A 417 26.16 14.13 -31.18
N PHE A 418 26.38 15.44 -31.03
CA PHE A 418 26.40 16.40 -32.11
C PHE A 418 27.54 15.96 -33.04
N ASP A 419 27.20 15.17 -34.05
CA ASP A 419 27.96 15.16 -35.29
C ASP A 419 27.89 16.57 -35.87
N ARG A 420 28.86 17.39 -35.47
CA ARG A 420 29.19 18.63 -36.16
C ARG A 420 29.72 18.22 -37.52
N GLU A 421 28.85 18.34 -38.53
CA GLU A 421 29.26 18.65 -39.90
C GLU A 421 30.24 19.82 -39.85
N VAL A 422 31.53 19.50 -39.98
CA VAL A 422 32.58 20.49 -40.25
C VAL A 422 32.64 20.63 -41.76
N ASP A 423 32.02 21.72 -42.20
CA ASP A 423 32.07 22.26 -43.55
C ASP A 423 33.54 22.54 -43.93
N PHE A 424 34.12 21.73 -44.81
CA PHE A 424 35.41 21.99 -45.44
C PHE A 424 35.18 22.35 -46.91
N GLY A 425 34.99 23.65 -47.15
CA GLY A 425 35.09 24.24 -48.47
C GLY A 425 36.55 24.31 -48.94
N GLY A 426 36.83 23.54 -50.00
CA GLY A 426 37.64 23.93 -51.16
C GLY A 426 39.13 24.25 -50.98
N GLN A 427 39.99 23.37 -51.49
CA GLN A 427 41.17 23.79 -52.23
C GLN A 427 41.59 22.76 -53.28
N GLU A 428 41.59 23.20 -54.55
CA GLU A 428 42.16 22.52 -55.72
C GLU A 428 43.67 22.32 -55.56
N ALA A 429 44.20 21.18 -56.01
CA ALA A 429 45.45 21.09 -56.78
C ALA A 429 45.64 19.70 -57.40
N ALA A 430 45.95 19.73 -58.69
CA ALA A 430 46.20 18.65 -59.65
C ALA A 430 47.30 17.64 -59.28
N THR A 431 47.17 16.40 -59.76
CA THR A 431 48.14 15.59 -60.54
C THR A 431 47.54 14.18 -60.72
N GLU A 432 47.07 13.84 -61.93
CA GLU A 432 47.80 13.13 -63.01
C GLU A 432 48.11 11.65 -62.72
N ASP A 433 47.56 10.84 -63.63
CA ASP A 433 48.06 9.57 -64.18
C ASP A 433 47.58 8.20 -63.67
N ASP A 434 47.06 7.50 -64.70
CA ASP A 434 47.16 6.09 -65.06
C ASP A 434 46.16 5.02 -64.56
N GLU A 435 45.24 4.72 -65.49
CA GLU A 435 45.22 3.46 -66.25
C GLU A 435 44.72 2.19 -65.53
N ALA A 436 43.47 1.80 -65.84
CA ALA A 436 43.14 0.57 -66.58
C ALA A 436 41.70 0.09 -66.28
N ASP A 437 40.82 0.32 -67.24
CA ASP A 437 39.68 -0.55 -67.55
C ASP A 437 40.21 -1.88 -68.15
N PRO A 438 39.52 -3.04 -68.04
CA PRO A 438 38.29 -3.20 -68.82
C PRO A 438 37.18 -4.02 -68.17
N GLU A 439 35.97 -3.48 -68.34
CA GLU A 439 34.75 -4.05 -68.93
C GLU A 439 34.31 -5.53 -68.70
N PRO A 440 32.97 -5.73 -68.74
CA PRO A 440 32.27 -6.89 -68.20
C PRO A 440 31.89 -7.91 -69.28
N SER A 441 31.33 -9.06 -68.87
CA SER A 441 30.19 -9.79 -69.48
C SER A 441 30.24 -11.30 -69.11
N PRO A 442 29.28 -12.14 -69.50
CA PRO A 442 27.97 -12.27 -68.86
C PRO A 442 27.57 -13.75 -68.58
N VAL A 443 26.45 -13.91 -67.86
CA VAL A 443 25.39 -14.95 -68.02
C VAL A 443 25.74 -16.20 -68.84
N VAL A 444 25.62 -17.42 -68.27
CA VAL A 444 24.87 -18.55 -68.86
C VAL A 444 24.41 -19.53 -67.77
N ASP A 445 23.16 -19.95 -67.95
CA ASP A 445 22.40 -21.05 -67.36
C ASP A 445 23.15 -22.38 -67.12
N ASN A 446 22.75 -23.07 -66.06
CA ASN A 446 22.21 -24.44 -66.12
C ASN A 446 21.45 -24.82 -64.85
#